data_AF-A0A417Z7Y5-F1
#
_entry.id   AF-A0A417Z7Y5-F1
#
_cell.length_a   1.000
_cell.length_b   1.000
_cell.length_c   1.000
_cell.angle_alpha   90.00
_cell.angle_beta   90.00
_cell.angle_gamma   90.00
#
_symmetry.space_group_name_H-M   'P 1'
#
loop_
_entity.id
_entity.type
_entity.pdbx_description
1 polymer ?
#
loop_
_entity_poly.entity_id
_entity_poly.type
_entity_poly.pdbx_seq_one_letter_code
_entity_poly.pdbx_strand_id
1 'polypeptide(L)'
;MNEKFDTATRPDGGSWGTVNGQPITEETIEALVADAQAGFPKARVAPVGRPRTVGKRPAETVTVRLDPERIDAVRARARREHTSASDILRRALDEYLAG
;
A
#
# COMPACT_ATOMS: atom_id res chain seq x y z
N MET A 1 -15.04 -30.15 -0.30
CA MET A 1 -15.87 -29.62 0.81
C MET A 1 -16.58 -28.39 0.26
N ASN A 2 -17.89 -28.49 -0.02
CA ASN A 2 -18.69 -27.32 -0.37
C ASN A 2 -19.27 -26.76 0.92
N GLU A 3 -18.53 -25.89 1.60
CA GLU A 3 -19.13 -25.03 2.62
C GLU A 3 -20.05 -24.05 1.89
N LYS A 4 -21.36 -24.29 2.02
CA LYS A 4 -22.36 -23.29 1.66
C LYS A 4 -22.19 -22.17 2.68
N PHE A 5 -21.64 -21.04 2.26
CA PHE A 5 -21.70 -19.83 3.07
C PHE A 5 -23.18 -19.54 3.36
N ASP A 6 -23.54 -19.43 4.64
CA ASP A 6 -24.87 -18.98 5.03
C ASP A 6 -25.07 -17.57 4.46
N THR A 7 -26.10 -17.40 3.63
CA THR A 7 -26.46 -16.09 3.11
C THR A 7 -26.88 -15.22 4.28
N ALA A 8 -26.23 -14.08 4.45
CA ALA A 8 -26.58 -13.15 5.51
C ALA A 8 -28.06 -12.75 5.41
N THR A 9 -28.79 -12.86 6.52
CA THR A 9 -30.20 -12.42 6.59
C THR A 9 -30.27 -10.92 6.33
N ARG A 10 -31.14 -10.54 5.38
CA ARG A 10 -31.34 -9.14 5.01
C ARG A 10 -31.82 -8.34 6.22
N PRO A 11 -31.24 -7.16 6.50
CA PRO A 11 -31.64 -6.35 7.63
C PRO A 11 -33.02 -5.74 7.38
N ASP A 12 -33.92 -5.85 8.37
CA ASP A 12 -35.30 -5.34 8.30
C ASP A 12 -35.38 -3.81 8.08
N GLY A 13 -34.30 -3.08 8.41
CA GLY A 13 -34.19 -1.62 8.26
C GLY A 13 -33.47 -1.14 7.00
N GLY A 14 -33.16 -2.02 6.04
CA GLY A 14 -32.55 -1.66 4.75
C GLY A 14 -31.09 -1.21 4.80
N SER A 15 -30.44 -1.30 5.96
CA SER A 15 -29.02 -0.98 6.16
C SER A 15 -28.29 -2.14 6.83
N TRP A 16 -27.21 -2.59 6.19
CA TRP A 16 -26.32 -3.67 6.63
C TRP A 16 -25.29 -3.21 7.68
N GLY A 17 -25.24 -1.91 7.97
CA GLY A 17 -24.30 -1.30 8.90
C GLY A 17 -23.79 0.05 8.40
N THR A 18 -22.74 0.57 9.04
CA THR A 18 -22.10 1.82 8.61
C THR A 18 -20.60 1.63 8.44
N VAL A 19 -20.04 2.22 7.39
CA VAL A 19 -18.59 2.32 7.16
C VAL A 19 -18.26 3.80 7.00
N ASN A 20 -17.34 4.31 7.82
CA ASN A 20 -17.01 5.74 7.87
C ASN A 20 -18.23 6.66 8.05
N GLY A 21 -19.25 6.20 8.80
CA GLY A 21 -20.49 6.93 9.03
C GLY A 21 -21.49 6.90 7.87
N GLN A 22 -21.16 6.24 6.74
CA GLN A 22 -22.10 6.05 5.64
C GLN A 22 -22.84 4.71 5.77
N PRO A 23 -24.18 4.68 5.65
CA PRO A 23 -24.95 3.45 5.69
C PRO A 23 -24.68 2.59 4.46
N ILE A 24 -24.52 1.29 4.69
CA ILE A 24 -24.40 0.29 3.63
C ILE A 24 -25.80 -0.22 3.32
N THR A 25 -26.42 0.32 2.27
CA THR A 25 -27.74 -0.12 1.79
C THR A 25 -27.61 -1.21 0.73
N GLU A 26 -28.75 -1.76 0.29
CA GLU A 26 -28.74 -2.69 -0.85
C GLU A 26 -28.17 -2.05 -2.12
N GLU A 27 -28.54 -0.80 -2.40
CA GLU A 27 -28.01 -0.07 -3.57
C GLU A 27 -26.49 0.06 -3.51
N THR A 28 -25.92 0.27 -2.31
CA THR A 28 -24.47 0.25 -2.12
C THR A 28 -23.88 -1.12 -2.44
N ILE A 29 -24.54 -2.21 -2.05
CA ILE A 29 -24.09 -3.58 -2.37
C ILE A 29 -24.15 -3.85 -3.87
N GLU A 30 -25.25 -3.51 -4.55
CA GLU A 30 -25.40 -3.69 -6.00
C GLU A 30 -24.32 -2.93 -6.77
N ALA A 31 -24.02 -1.69 -6.36
CA ALA A 31 -22.95 -0.91 -6.96
C ALA A 31 -21.57 -1.54 -6.76
N LEU A 32 -21.29 -2.09 -5.57
CA LEU A 32 -20.03 -2.81 -5.29
C LEU A 32 -19.91 -4.10 -6.09
N VAL A 33 -21.01 -4.85 -6.27
CA VAL A 33 -21.05 -6.05 -7.11
C VAL A 33 -20.77 -5.70 -8.57
N ALA A 34 -21.39 -4.63 -9.09
CA ALA A 34 -21.15 -4.17 -10.44
C ALA A 34 -19.70 -3.72 -10.67
N ASP A 35 -19.11 -2.99 -9.71
CA ASP A 35 -17.70 -2.56 -9.79
C ASP A 35 -16.74 -3.76 -9.76
N ALA A 36 -17.03 -4.76 -8.93
CA ALA A 36 -16.25 -6.01 -8.87
C ALA A 36 -16.36 -6.82 -10.17
N GLN A 37 -17.57 -6.96 -10.74
CA GLN A 37 -17.78 -7.62 -12.03
C GLN A 37 -17.10 -6.89 -13.19
N ALA A 38 -17.00 -5.56 -13.11
CA ALA A 38 -16.25 -4.73 -14.06
C ALA A 38 -14.72 -4.81 -13.85
N GLY A 39 -14.24 -5.55 -12.86
CA GLY A 39 -12.81 -5.72 -12.57
C GLY A 39 -12.18 -4.52 -11.85
N PHE A 40 -12.96 -3.78 -11.06
CA PHE A 40 -12.53 -2.58 -10.32
C PHE A 40 -11.84 -1.53 -11.20
N PRO A 41 -12.51 -1.00 -12.25
CA PRO A 41 -11.90 -0.10 -13.23
C PRO A 41 -11.34 1.19 -12.62
N LYS A 42 -11.82 1.59 -11.44
CA LYS A 42 -11.37 2.78 -10.70
C LYS A 42 -10.34 2.48 -9.62
N ALA A 43 -10.07 1.21 -9.31
CA ALA A 43 -9.12 0.84 -8.28
C ALA A 43 -7.68 0.91 -8.83
N ARG A 44 -6.85 1.71 -8.17
CA ARG A 44 -5.39 1.62 -8.35
C ARG A 44 -4.85 0.60 -7.37
N VAL A 45 -4.77 -0.65 -7.79
CA VAL A 45 -4.12 -1.69 -7.00
C VAL A 45 -2.61 -1.48 -7.09
N ALA A 46 -2.00 -1.02 -6.01
CA ALA A 46 -0.54 -0.96 -5.94
C ALA A 46 0.00 -2.40 -6.03
N PRO A 47 1.07 -2.65 -6.81
CA PRO A 47 1.68 -3.97 -6.86
C PRO A 47 2.09 -4.41 -5.45
N VAL A 48 1.66 -5.61 -5.06
CA VAL A 48 1.95 -6.18 -3.75
C VAL A 48 3.41 -6.64 -3.74
N GLY A 49 4.22 -6.04 -2.85
CA GLY A 49 5.62 -6.43 -2.63
C GLY A 49 6.61 -5.26 -2.70
N ARG A 50 7.86 -5.50 -2.25
CA ARG A 50 8.95 -4.52 -2.37
C ARG A 50 9.27 -4.32 -3.86
N PRO A 51 9.49 -3.09 -4.35
CA PRO A 51 9.85 -2.86 -5.74
C PRO A 51 11.06 -3.72 -6.13
N ARG A 52 10.90 -4.59 -7.14
CA ARG A 52 11.94 -5.51 -7.62
C ARG A 52 13.05 -4.82 -8.40
N THR A 53 12.83 -3.57 -8.80
CA THR A 53 13.74 -2.80 -9.63
C THR A 53 14.04 -1.45 -8.99
N VAL A 54 15.33 -1.11 -8.96
CA VAL A 54 15.83 0.25 -8.78
C VAL A 54 16.54 0.58 -10.08
N GLY A 55 15.91 1.37 -10.95
CA GLY A 55 16.43 1.64 -12.30
C GLY A 55 16.19 0.50 -13.31
N LYS A 56 17.17 0.26 -14.20
CA LYS A 56 17.03 -0.65 -15.37
C LYS A 56 17.25 -2.13 -15.05
N ARG A 57 17.74 -2.49 -13.87
CA ARG A 57 18.05 -3.88 -13.47
C ARG A 57 17.39 -4.22 -12.12
N PRO A 58 17.21 -5.51 -11.83
CA PRO A 58 16.81 -5.95 -10.49
C PRO A 58 17.75 -5.40 -9.43
N ALA A 59 17.19 -4.91 -8.32
CA ALA A 59 18.00 -4.39 -7.23
C ALA A 59 18.51 -5.53 -6.33
N GLU A 60 19.81 -5.53 -6.06
CA GLU A 60 20.42 -6.39 -5.05
C GLU A 60 20.29 -5.76 -3.66
N THR A 61 19.96 -6.55 -2.64
CA THR A 61 19.81 -6.06 -1.26
C THR A 61 21.09 -6.27 -0.47
N VAL A 62 21.73 -5.17 -0.09
CA VAL A 62 22.90 -5.16 0.81
C VAL A 62 22.45 -4.74 2.21
N THR A 63 22.75 -5.57 3.22
CA THR A 63 22.44 -5.26 4.64
C THR A 63 23.60 -4.52 5.29
N VAL A 64 23.34 -3.31 5.82
CA VAL A 64 24.33 -2.47 6.50
C VAL A 64 23.87 -2.19 7.93
N ARG A 65 24.79 -2.29 8.90
CA ARG A 65 24.52 -1.89 10.30
C ARG A 65 24.90 -0.43 10.49
N LEU A 66 23.95 0.36 10.97
CA LEU A 66 24.13 1.76 11.32
C LEU A 66 23.84 1.93 12.81
N ASP A 67 24.57 2.80 13.47
CA ASP A 67 24.25 3.23 14.82
C ASP A 67 22.92 4.02 14.83
N PRO A 68 22.24 4.11 15.99
CA PRO A 68 20.95 4.78 16.10
C PRO A 68 20.96 6.23 15.64
N GLU A 69 22.02 6.97 15.95
CA GLU A 69 22.15 8.39 15.60
C GLU A 69 22.16 8.60 14.08
N ARG A 70 22.91 7.76 13.35
CA ARG A 70 22.92 7.78 11.88
C ARG A 70 21.56 7.40 11.29
N ILE A 71 20.86 6.41 11.86
CA ILE A 71 19.51 6.04 11.41
C ILE A 71 18.55 7.22 11.54
N ASP A 72 18.61 7.93 12.66
CA ASP A 72 17.73 9.07 12.93
C ASP A 72 18.07 10.26 12.04
N ALA A 73 19.35 10.54 11.79
CA ALA A 73 19.77 11.55 10.83
C ALA A 73 19.24 11.28 9.41
N VAL A 74 19.36 10.03 8.93
CA VAL A 74 18.82 9.61 7.63
C VAL A 74 17.30 9.79 7.57
N ARG A 75 16.58 9.39 8.62
CA ARG A 75 15.12 9.52 8.71
C ARG A 75 14.68 10.99 8.76
N ALA A 76 15.36 11.83 9.53
CA ALA A 76 15.08 13.25 9.61
C ALA A 76 15.23 13.92 8.24
N ARG A 77 16.31 13.60 7.53
CA ARG A 77 16.55 14.11 6.17
C ARG A 77 15.52 13.60 5.17
N ALA A 78 15.16 12.31 5.23
CA ALA A 78 14.11 11.72 4.41
C ALA A 78 12.77 12.43 4.58
N ARG A 79 12.38 12.74 5.83
CA ARG A 79 11.16 13.51 6.14
C ARG A 79 11.21 14.93 5.57
N ARG A 80 12.33 15.63 5.74
CA ARG A 80 12.52 17.00 5.23
C ARG A 80 12.43 17.07 3.71
N GLU A 81 12.92 16.05 3.02
CA GLU A 81 12.97 16.00 1.55
C GLU A 81 11.79 15.23 0.92
N HIS A 82 10.79 14.82 1.72
CA HIS A 82 9.62 14.05 1.28
C HIS A 82 10.00 12.81 0.44
N THR A 83 11.05 12.10 0.86
CA THR A 83 11.65 10.96 0.15
C THR A 83 11.84 9.77 1.09
N SER A 84 12.29 8.61 0.58
CA SER A 84 12.59 7.45 1.44
C SER A 84 14.02 7.49 2.00
N ALA A 85 14.23 6.81 3.14
CA ALA A 85 15.56 6.58 3.71
C ALA A 85 16.50 5.86 2.72
N SER A 86 15.97 4.95 1.90
CA SER A 86 16.74 4.26 0.87
C SER A 86 17.19 5.21 -0.25
N ASP A 87 16.40 6.23 -0.60
CA ASP A 87 16.80 7.24 -1.59
C ASP A 87 17.88 8.17 -1.05
N ILE A 88 17.83 8.51 0.25
CA ILE A 88 18.88 9.28 0.92
C ILE A 88 20.20 8.50 0.90
N LEU A 89 20.15 7.22 1.31
CA LEU A 89 21.34 6.36 1.35
C LEU A 89 21.94 6.14 -0.04
N ARG A 90 21.10 5.90 -1.06
CA ARG A 90 21.57 5.74 -2.45
C ARG A 90 22.25 7.00 -2.97
N ARG A 91 21.65 8.18 -2.77
CA ARG A 91 22.27 9.45 -3.18
C ARG A 91 23.59 9.72 -2.46
N ALA A 92 23.66 9.44 -1.16
CA ALA A 92 24.90 9.59 -0.41
C ALA A 92 26.01 8.65 -0.93
N LEU A 93 25.66 7.42 -1.32
CA LEU A 93 26.58 6.48 -1.96
C LEU A 93 27.02 6.99 -3.35
N ASP A 94 26.09 7.44 -4.18
CA ASP A 94 26.39 7.97 -5.52
C ASP A 94 27.32 9.20 -5.43
N GLU A 95 27.06 10.11 -4.49
CA GLU A 95 27.88 11.30 -4.24
C GLU A 95 29.28 10.93 -3.71
N TYR A 96 29.36 9.94 -2.81
CA TYR A 96 30.64 9.48 -2.27
C TYR A 96 31.51 8.75 -3.31
N LEU A 97 30.90 8.00 -4.23
CA LEU A 97 31.61 7.24 -5.27
C LEU A 97 31.89 8.06 -6.55
N ALA A 98 31.31 9.24 -6.68
CA ALA A 98 31.56 10.15 -7.80
C ALA A 98 32.88 10.93 -7.67
N GLY A 99 33.56 10.83 -6.51
CA GLY A 99 34.92 11.33 -6.30
C GLY A 99 35.99 10.36 -6.78
#